data_AF-A0A6L5F4U4-F1
#
_entry.id   AF-A0A6L5F4U4-F1
#
_cell.length_a   1.000
_cell.length_b   1.000
_cell.length_c   1.000
_cell.angle_alpha   90.00
_cell.angle_beta   90.00
_cell.angle_gamma   90.00
#
_symmetry.space_group_name_H-M   'P 1'
#
loop_
_entity.id
_entity.type
_entity.pdbx_description
1 polymer ?
#
loop_
_entity_poly.entity_id
_entity_poly.type
_entity_poly.pdbx_seq_one_letter_code
_entity_poly.pdbx_strand_id
1 'polypeptide(L)'
;MCRRRSSSKRRGWRRCGCRRRRIADADLLVRVADVACASSLDGLLGTNRPFDQRVQRLRPHPGQQASAANLRALLDGSPLMRTHRESDHAVQDSYSLRCAPQVHGA
;
A
#
# COMPACT_ATOMS: atom_id res chain seq x y z
N MET A 1 6.36 26.98 -7.34
CA MET A 1 7.78 26.82 -7.75
C MET A 1 8.69 27.21 -6.59
N CYS A 2 9.25 26.25 -5.86
CA CYS A 2 10.17 26.53 -4.74
C CYS A 2 11.55 26.91 -5.30
N ARG A 3 11.86 28.21 -5.31
CA ARG A 3 13.17 28.71 -5.77
C ARG A 3 14.29 28.12 -4.90
N ARG A 4 15.24 27.42 -5.52
CA ARG A 4 16.54 27.10 -4.91
C ARG A 4 17.27 28.42 -4.68
N ARG A 5 17.33 28.91 -3.44
CA ARG A 5 18.28 29.95 -3.07
C ARG A 5 19.57 29.26 -2.64
N SER A 6 20.60 29.49 -3.44
CA SER A 6 21.98 29.16 -3.16
C SER A 6 22.50 29.88 -1.92
N SER A 7 23.56 29.29 -1.38
CA SER A 7 24.65 29.89 -0.60
C SER A 7 24.41 30.40 0.84
N SER A 8 25.21 29.77 1.71
CA SER A 8 25.88 30.29 2.91
C SER A 8 25.16 30.20 4.27
N LYS A 9 25.75 29.33 5.10
CA LYS A 9 25.97 29.40 6.55
C LYS A 9 24.79 29.83 7.46
N ARG A 10 24.31 28.81 8.19
CA ARG A 10 23.76 28.84 9.56
C ARG A 10 22.86 30.04 9.90
N ARG A 11 21.53 29.86 9.81
CA ARG A 11 20.55 30.45 10.74
C ARG A 11 19.13 29.92 10.48
N GLY A 12 18.57 29.24 11.49
CA GLY A 12 17.12 29.08 11.67
C GLY A 12 16.43 28.02 10.79
N TRP A 13 15.98 26.94 11.41
CA TRP A 13 15.07 25.96 10.83
C TRP A 13 13.73 26.62 10.44
N ARG A 14 13.66 27.26 9.26
CA ARG A 14 12.38 27.70 8.69
C ARG A 14 11.63 26.47 8.17
N ARG A 15 10.90 25.84 9.10
CA ARG A 15 10.01 24.68 8.96
C ARG A 15 8.61 25.12 8.53
N CYS A 16 8.28 25.20 7.23
CA CYS A 16 6.86 25.35 6.85
C CYS A 16 6.50 24.63 5.53
N GLY A 17 7.24 24.84 4.43
CA GLY A 17 6.81 24.37 3.10
C GLY A 17 7.28 22.96 2.69
N CYS A 18 8.56 22.65 2.86
CA CYS A 18 9.12 21.39 2.36
C CYS A 18 8.66 20.16 3.15
N ARG A 19 8.35 20.31 4.44
CA ARG A 19 7.87 19.22 5.30
C ARG A 19 6.47 18.75 4.90
N ARG A 20 5.54 19.70 4.67
CA ARG A 20 4.16 19.38 4.24
C ARG A 20 4.13 18.70 2.87
N ARG A 21 5.00 19.15 1.95
CA ARG A 21 5.12 18.50 0.63
C ARG A 21 5.64 17.07 0.73
N ARG A 22 6.64 16.82 1.58
CA ARG A 22 7.16 15.46 1.80
C ARG A 22 6.12 14.50 2.38
N ILE A 23 5.28 14.97 3.29
CA ILE A 23 4.20 14.14 3.85
C ILE A 23 3.16 13.84 2.77
N ALA A 24 2.73 14.85 2.00
CA ALA A 24 1.79 14.65 0.91
C ALA A 24 2.35 13.71 -0.19
N ASP A 25 3.64 13.84 -0.53
CA ASP A 25 4.31 12.96 -1.48
C ASP A 25 4.38 11.52 -0.91
N ALA A 26 4.65 11.34 0.39
CA ALA A 26 4.65 10.03 1.03
C ALA A 26 3.26 9.38 1.04
N ASP A 27 2.20 10.14 1.36
CA ASP A 27 0.82 9.65 1.33
C ASP A 27 0.43 9.18 -0.08
N LEU A 28 0.87 9.90 -1.11
CA LEU A 28 0.68 9.49 -2.50
C LEU A 28 1.42 8.19 -2.82
N LEU A 29 2.68 8.07 -2.40
CA LEU A 29 3.50 6.89 -2.64
C LEU A 29 2.91 5.63 -2.00
N VAL A 30 2.33 5.72 -0.80
CA VAL A 30 1.65 4.59 -0.14
C VAL A 30 0.45 4.11 -0.97
N ARG A 31 -0.35 5.04 -1.52
CA ARG A 31 -1.48 4.67 -2.39
C ARG A 31 -1.02 4.04 -3.70
N VAL A 32 0.07 4.55 -4.28
CA VAL A 32 0.66 3.97 -5.49
C VAL A 32 1.22 2.57 -5.19
N ALA A 33 1.78 2.35 -4.00
CA ALA A 33 2.25 1.03 -3.57
C ALA A 33 1.09 0.02 -3.44
N ASP A 34 -0.08 0.43 -2.92
CA ASP A 34 -1.29 -0.41 -2.91
C ASP A 34 -1.70 -0.83 -4.33
N VAL A 35 -1.69 0.11 -5.29
CA VAL A 35 -2.02 -0.18 -6.70
C VAL A 35 -1.00 -1.14 -7.31
N ALA A 36 0.30 -0.89 -7.13
CA ALA A 36 1.34 -1.77 -7.64
C ALA A 36 1.26 -3.18 -7.03
N CYS A 37 0.93 -3.28 -5.73
CA CYS A 37 0.71 -4.54 -5.05
C CYS A 37 -0.51 -5.27 -5.63
N ALA A 38 -1.63 -4.58 -5.88
CA ALA A 38 -2.81 -5.17 -6.50
C ALA A 38 -2.51 -5.70 -7.91
N SER A 39 -1.84 -4.92 -8.78
CA SER A 39 -1.43 -5.40 -10.11
C SER A 39 -0.48 -6.59 -10.04
N SER A 40 0.40 -6.63 -9.04
CA SER A 40 1.33 -7.75 -8.85
C SER A 40 0.60 -9.01 -8.36
N LEU A 41 -0.35 -8.87 -7.45
CA LEU A 41 -1.23 -9.95 -7.02
C LEU A 41 -2.04 -10.51 -8.18
N ASP A 42 -2.57 -9.64 -9.04
CA ASP A 42 -3.36 -10.05 -10.19
C ASP A 42 -2.51 -10.83 -11.22
N GLY A 43 -1.32 -10.33 -11.54
CA GLY A 43 -0.40 -10.98 -12.47
C GLY A 43 0.24 -12.27 -11.94
N LEU A 44 0.41 -12.40 -10.62
CA LEU A 44 0.95 -13.60 -9.97
C LEU A 44 -0.14 -14.59 -9.57
N LEU A 45 -1.39 -14.32 -9.92
CA LEU A 45 -2.54 -15.15 -9.55
C LEU A 45 -2.66 -15.32 -8.02
N GLY A 46 -2.38 -14.27 -7.26
CA GLY A 46 -2.41 -14.31 -5.79
C GLY A 46 -3.82 -14.50 -5.21
N THR A 47 -3.91 -14.62 -3.88
CA THR A 47 -5.19 -14.76 -3.16
C THR A 47 -5.59 -13.49 -2.40
N ASN A 48 -6.89 -13.17 -2.41
CA ASN A 48 -7.42 -12.03 -1.64
C ASN A 48 -7.85 -12.39 -0.22
N ARG A 49 -7.78 -13.67 0.17
CA ARG A 49 -8.20 -14.16 1.50
C ARG A 49 -7.51 -13.42 2.67
N PRO A 50 -6.19 -13.12 2.64
CA PRO A 50 -5.53 -12.40 3.73
C PRO A 50 -6.07 -10.99 3.94
N PHE A 51 -6.62 -10.37 2.88
CA PHE A 51 -7.15 -9.01 2.93
C PHE A 51 -8.59 -8.97 3.41
N ASP A 52 -9.27 -10.10 3.65
CA ASP A 52 -10.66 -10.13 4.13
C ASP A 52 -10.81 -9.29 5.40
N GLN A 53 -11.85 -8.45 5.46
CA GLN A 53 -12.11 -7.58 6.60
C GLN A 53 -12.19 -8.36 7.91
N ARG A 54 -12.71 -9.60 7.90
CA ARG A 54 -12.78 -10.47 9.08
C ARG A 54 -11.40 -10.77 9.66
N VAL A 55 -10.42 -11.05 8.80
CA VAL A 55 -9.03 -11.33 9.20
C VAL A 55 -8.36 -10.04 9.70
N GLN A 56 -8.58 -8.93 9.00
CA GLN A 56 -7.97 -7.64 9.36
C GLN A 56 -8.48 -7.09 10.70
N ARG A 57 -9.73 -7.38 11.07
CA ARG A 57 -10.29 -7.01 12.39
C ARG A 57 -9.65 -7.74 13.57
N LEU A 58 -8.98 -8.88 13.35
CA LEU A 58 -8.26 -9.58 14.43
C LEU A 58 -7.09 -8.75 14.98
N ARG A 59 -6.55 -7.83 14.16
CA ARG A 59 -5.50 -6.89 14.55
C ARG A 59 -5.89 -5.49 14.10
N PRO A 60 -6.67 -4.74 14.91
CA PRO A 60 -7.42 -3.58 14.45
C PRO A 60 -6.57 -2.30 14.35
N HIS A 61 -5.50 -2.34 13.56
CA HIS A 61 -4.73 -1.15 13.23
C HIS A 61 -5.44 -0.36 12.12
N PRO A 62 -5.68 0.96 12.30
CA PRO A 62 -6.48 1.74 11.35
C PRO A 62 -5.82 1.84 9.97
N GLY A 63 -4.50 2.05 9.91
CA GLY A 63 -3.77 2.11 8.63
C GLY A 63 -3.78 0.77 7.89
N GLN A 64 -3.59 -0.33 8.61
CA GLN A 64 -3.65 -1.68 8.05
C GLN A 64 -5.04 -1.98 7.46
N GLN A 65 -6.11 -1.62 8.16
CA GLN A 65 -7.48 -1.79 7.68
C GLN A 65 -7.76 -0.94 6.43
N ALA A 66 -7.22 0.28 6.38
CA ALA A 66 -7.37 1.17 5.23
C ALA A 66 -6.67 0.62 3.97
N SER A 67 -5.39 0.20 4.08
CA SER A 67 -4.67 -0.41 2.96
C SER A 67 -5.32 -1.72 2.51
N ALA A 68 -5.75 -2.58 3.45
CA ALA A 68 -6.47 -3.80 3.12
C ALA A 68 -7.81 -3.51 2.42
N ALA A 69 -8.52 -2.43 2.79
CA ALA A 69 -9.74 -2.02 2.10
C ALA A 69 -9.47 -1.54 0.67
N ASN A 70 -8.39 -0.77 0.46
CA ASN A 70 -7.98 -0.34 -0.88
C ASN A 70 -7.67 -1.55 -1.77
N LEU A 71 -6.86 -2.49 -1.26
CA LEU A 71 -6.51 -3.70 -2.01
C LEU A 71 -7.74 -4.54 -2.35
N ARG A 72 -8.69 -4.71 -1.40
CA ARG A 72 -9.95 -5.40 -1.70
C ARG A 72 -10.75 -4.69 -2.79
N ALA A 73 -10.81 -3.37 -2.78
CA ALA A 73 -11.52 -2.59 -3.80
C ALA A 73 -10.85 -2.67 -5.17
N LEU A 74 -9.52 -2.66 -5.22
CA LEU A 74 -8.74 -2.75 -6.46
C LEU A 74 -8.81 -4.14 -7.11
N LEU A 75 -8.91 -5.19 -6.29
CA LEU A 75 -8.95 -6.58 -6.72
C LEU A 75 -10.38 -7.10 -6.92
N ASP A 76 -11.40 -6.29 -6.62
CA ASP A 76 -12.79 -6.70 -6.76
C ASP A 76 -13.13 -6.92 -8.25
N GLY A 77 -13.75 -8.06 -8.54
CA GLY A 77 -14.12 -8.41 -9.92
C GLY A 77 -12.99 -8.86 -10.85
N SER A 78 -11.73 -9.03 -10.38
CA SER A 78 -10.66 -9.52 -11.27
C SER A 78 -10.98 -10.93 -11.82
N PRO A 79 -10.95 -11.13 -13.16
CA PRO A 79 -11.12 -12.45 -13.76
C PRO A 79 -9.92 -13.37 -13.51
N LEU A 80 -8.70 -12.83 -13.39
CA LEU A 80 -7.48 -13.62 -13.18
C LEU A 80 -7.47 -14.25 -11.78
N MET A 81 -7.81 -13.47 -10.76
CA MET A 81 -7.95 -13.98 -9.39
C MET A 81 -9.05 -15.03 -9.25
N ARG A 82 -10.11 -14.95 -10.08
CA ARG A 82 -11.20 -15.94 -10.07
C ARG A 82 -10.71 -17.30 -10.58
N THR A 83 -9.94 -17.31 -11.67
CA THR A 83 -9.39 -18.53 -12.26
C THR A 83 -8.48 -19.29 -11.29
N HIS A 84 -7.73 -18.56 -10.44
CA HIS A 84 -6.81 -19.17 -9.48
C HIS A 84 -7.46 -19.56 -8.13
N ARG A 85 -8.75 -19.27 -7.93
CA ARG A 85 -9.43 -19.59 -6.65
C ARG A 85 -9.54 -21.11 -6.40
N GLU A 86 -9.53 -21.89 -7.47
CA GLU A 86 -9.76 -23.34 -7.47
C GLU A 86 -8.48 -24.15 -7.76
N SER A 87 -7.33 -23.49 -7.97
CA SER A 87 -6.06 -24.17 -8.24
C SER A 87 -5.37 -24.68 -6.98
N ASP A 88 -4.94 -25.94 -7.01
CA ASP A 88 -4.30 -26.66 -5.89
C ASP A 88 -2.84 -26.27 -5.62
N HIS A 89 -2.25 -25.39 -6.44
CA HIS A 89 -0.79 -25.27 -6.54
C HIS A 89 -0.14 -24.19 -5.67
N ALA A 90 -0.91 -23.33 -4.98
CA ALA A 90 -0.35 -22.36 -4.03
C ALA A 90 -1.33 -22.04 -2.89
N VAL A 91 -1.06 -22.59 -1.69
CA VAL A 91 -1.88 -22.35 -0.49
C VAL A 91 -1.67 -20.95 0.09
N GLN A 92 -0.46 -20.38 -0.05
CA GLN A 92 -0.11 -19.05 0.47
C GLN A 92 0.78 -18.26 -0.50
N ASP A 93 0.47 -16.98 -0.66
CA ASP A 93 1.31 -16.04 -1.39
C ASP A 93 2.57 -15.67 -0.61
N SER A 94 3.59 -15.20 -1.35
CA SER A 94 4.80 -14.59 -0.82
C SER A 94 4.50 -13.51 0.22
N TYR A 95 5.33 -13.44 1.26
CA TYR A 95 5.15 -12.49 2.37
C TYR A 95 5.11 -11.03 1.89
N SER A 96 5.89 -10.70 0.87
CA SER A 96 5.93 -9.35 0.26
C SER A 96 4.57 -8.87 -0.25
N LEU A 97 3.67 -9.77 -0.63
CA LEU A 97 2.32 -9.43 -1.10
C LEU A 97 1.29 -9.62 0.00
N ARG A 98 1.36 -10.74 0.72
CA ARG A 98 0.41 -11.07 1.79
C ARG A 98 0.44 -10.07 2.95
N CYS A 99 1.61 -9.52 3.24
CA CYS A 99 1.81 -8.59 4.35
C CYS A 99 1.88 -7.12 3.93
N ALA A 100 1.53 -6.80 2.68
CA ALA A 100 1.48 -5.43 2.20
C ALA A 100 0.60 -4.51 3.08
N PRO A 101 -0.63 -4.88 3.49
CA PRO A 101 -1.43 -4.01 4.37
C PRO A 101 -0.76 -3.69 5.71
N GLN A 102 -0.05 -4.67 6.28
CA GLN A 102 0.64 -4.54 7.56
C GLN A 102 1.84 -3.60 7.47
N VAL A 103 2.44 -3.48 6.27
CA VAL A 103 3.59 -2.60 6.02
C VAL A 103 3.15 -1.23 5.52
N HIS A 104 2.21 -1.16 4.58
CA HIS A 104 1.68 0.08 4.01
C HIS A 104 0.85 0.87 5.03
N GLY A 105 0.23 0.17 5.99
CA GLY A 105 -0.58 0.75 7.05
C GLY A 105 0.15 1.06 8.36
N ALA A 106 1.48 0.90 8.41
CA ALA A 106 2.32 1.21 9.57
C ALA A 106 2.74 2.69 9.59
#